data_AF-A0A9D8J1U3-F1
#
_entry.id   AF-A0A9D8J1U3-F1
#
_cell.length_a   1.000
_cell.length_b   1.000
_cell.length_c   1.000
_cell.angle_alpha   90.00
_cell.angle_beta   90.00
_cell.angle_gamma   90.00
#
_symmetry.space_group_name_H-M   'P 1'
#
loop_
_entity.id
_entity.type
_entity.pdbx_description
1 polymer ?
#
loop_
_entity_poly.entity_id
_entity_poly.type
_entity_poly.pdbx_seq_one_letter_code
_entity_poly.pdbx_strand_id
1 'polypeptide(L)'
;MISVNIHEAKAHLSEYLARVEAGETVTICRRNTPVAELRPVKSVASAKRPLGLAEGKVAIHPSFFEASDEELLDLFDGSTVLPSDPLNPKFDPAWTPDADKEATE
;
A
#
# COMPACT_ATOMS: atom_id res chain seq x y z
N MET A 1 20.96 -22.01 9.55
CA MET A 1 19.53 -22.40 9.50
C MET A 1 19.33 -23.51 10.50
N ILE A 2 18.58 -23.25 11.56
CA ILE A 2 18.34 -24.20 12.65
C ILE A 2 16.90 -24.70 12.52
N SER A 3 16.67 -26.01 12.57
CA SER A 3 15.32 -26.60 12.55
C SER A 3 15.00 -27.22 13.90
N VAL A 4 13.89 -26.82 14.51
CA VAL A 4 13.46 -27.30 15.84
C VAL A 4 12.02 -27.78 15.80
N ASN A 5 11.70 -28.83 16.55
CA ASN A 5 10.33 -29.32 16.63
C ASN A 5 9.50 -28.42 17.57
N ILE A 6 8.18 -28.38 17.37
CA ILE A 6 7.26 -27.53 18.12
C ILE A 6 7.36 -27.72 19.64
N HIS A 7 7.69 -28.93 20.09
CA HIS A 7 7.80 -29.26 21.51
C HIS A 7 9.03 -28.63 22.18
N GLU A 8 10.12 -28.51 21.43
CA GLU A 8 11.35 -27.86 21.85
C GLU A 8 11.24 -26.33 21.71
N ALA A 9 10.65 -25.88 20.61
CA ALA A 9 10.38 -24.47 20.35
C ALA A 9 9.53 -23.82 21.45
N LYS A 10 8.50 -24.50 21.96
CA LYS A 10 7.67 -23.97 23.06
C LYS A 10 8.42 -23.88 24.39
N ALA A 11 9.41 -24.75 24.62
CA ALA A 11 10.15 -24.83 25.89
C ALA A 11 11.28 -23.80 25.94
N HIS A 12 11.93 -23.57 24.80
CA HIS A 12 13.10 -22.69 24.67
C HIS A 12 12.83 -21.47 23.79
N LEU A 13 11.56 -21.02 23.70
CA LEU A 13 11.17 -19.94 22.79
C LEU A 13 11.98 -18.67 23.01
N SER A 14 12.22 -18.30 24.28
CA SER A 14 13.00 -17.12 24.64
C SER A 14 14.45 -17.19 24.16
N GLU A 15 15.07 -18.36 24.17
CA GLU A 15 16.44 -18.56 23.66
C GLU A 15 16.47 -18.44 22.14
N TYR A 16 15.50 -19.04 21.45
CA TYR A 16 15.37 -18.93 20.00
C TYR A 16 15.08 -17.49 19.57
N LEU A 17 14.31 -16.72 20.35
CA LEU A 17 14.11 -15.30 20.08
C LEU A 17 15.40 -14.50 20.21
N ALA A 18 16.25 -14.76 21.20
CA ALA A 18 17.55 -14.09 21.33
C ALA A 18 18.46 -14.36 20.11
N ARG A 19 18.45 -15.59 19.57
CA ARG A 19 19.18 -15.93 18.34
C ARG A 19 18.59 -15.21 17.11
N VAL A 20 17.26 -15.12 17.05
CA VAL A 20 16.56 -14.38 15.99
C VAL A 20 16.86 -12.89 16.05
N GLU A 21 16.96 -12.30 17.24
CA GLU A 21 17.39 -10.90 17.43
C GLU A 21 18.82 -10.66 16.96
N ALA A 22 19.71 -11.66 17.12
CA ALA A 22 21.07 -11.62 16.59
C ALA A 22 21.14 -11.76 15.05
N GLY A 23 20.01 -11.96 14.37
CA GLY A 23 19.92 -12.06 12.91
C GLY A 23 19.77 -13.48 12.38
N GLU A 24 19.63 -14.48 13.25
CA GLU A 24 19.43 -15.86 12.80
C GLU A 24 17.98 -16.17 12.40
N THR A 25 17.83 -17.18 11.54
CA THR A 25 16.53 -17.72 11.14
C THR A 25 16.38 -19.13 11.70
N VAL A 26 15.25 -19.36 12.39
CA VAL A 26 14.88 -20.64 13.00
C VAL A 26 13.61 -21.20 12.34
N THR A 27 13.69 -22.40 11.78
CA THR A 27 12.55 -23.11 11.21
C THR A 27 11.87 -23.96 12.28
N ILE A 28 10.58 -23.76 12.49
CA ILE A 28 9.76 -24.58 13.38
C ILE A 28 9.14 -25.71 12.58
N CYS A 29 9.35 -26.93 13.05
CA CYS A 29 8.81 -28.16 12.50
C CYS A 29 7.70 -28.73 13.40
N ARG A 30 6.70 -29.37 12.81
CA ARG A 30 5.72 -30.22 13.49
C ARG A 30 5.91 -31.65 13.00
N ARG A 31 6.29 -32.57 13.88
CA ARG A 31 6.61 -33.97 13.51
C ARG A 31 7.65 -34.06 12.37
N ASN A 32 8.72 -33.26 12.48
CA ASN A 32 9.80 -33.13 11.48
C ASN A 32 9.38 -32.53 10.13
N THR A 33 8.14 -32.02 10.00
CA THR A 33 7.71 -31.26 8.82
C THR A 33 7.80 -29.76 9.11
N PRO A 34 8.50 -28.94 8.31
CA PRO A 34 8.56 -27.50 8.50
C PRO A 34 7.17 -26.87 8.37
N VAL A 35 6.77 -26.03 9.32
CA VAL A 35 5.45 -25.37 9.36
C VAL A 35 5.52 -23.85 9.51
N ALA A 36 6.59 -23.32 10.09
CA ALA A 36 6.75 -21.90 10.31
C ALA A 36 8.23 -21.51 10.36
N GLU A 37 8.50 -20.22 10.23
CA GLU A 37 9.84 -19.64 10.34
C GLU A 37 9.80 -18.46 11.33
N LEU A 38 10.67 -18.50 12.32
CA LEU A 38 11.02 -17.37 13.16
C LEU A 38 12.19 -16.65 12.51
N ARG A 39 11.97 -15.39 12.15
CA ARG A 39 12.96 -14.53 11.52
C ARG A 39 12.91 -13.13 12.14
N PRO A 40 14.01 -12.36 12.10
CA PRO A 40 14.00 -11.01 12.61
C PRO A 40 12.96 -10.20 11.84
N VAL A 41 12.11 -9.49 12.57
CA VAL A 41 11.21 -8.52 11.95
C VAL A 41 12.11 -7.39 11.45
N LYS A 42 12.21 -7.24 10.13
CA LYS A 42 12.84 -6.03 9.56
C LYS A 42 12.04 -4.87 10.11
N SER A 43 12.65 -4.09 11.00
CA SER A 43 12.09 -2.78 11.30
C SER A 43 11.98 -2.13 9.94
N VAL A 44 10.75 -1.77 9.55
CA VAL A 44 10.60 -0.71 8.56
C VAL A 44 11.12 0.49 9.31
N ALA A 45 12.45 0.65 9.32
CA ALA A 45 13.05 1.92 9.65
C ALA A 45 12.20 2.88 8.84
N SER A 46 11.48 3.76 9.54
CA SER A 46 10.83 4.90 8.92
C SER A 46 12.00 5.68 8.34
N ALA A 47 12.46 5.25 7.16
CA ALA A 47 13.50 5.90 6.42
C ALA A 47 12.93 7.30 6.25
N LYS A 48 13.64 8.27 6.83
CA LYS A 48 13.20 9.65 6.92
C LYS A 48 12.77 10.03 5.49
N ARG A 49 11.46 10.17 5.26
CA ARG A 49 10.93 10.38 3.91
C ARG A 49 11.57 11.67 3.39
N PRO A 50 12.47 11.59 2.39
CA PRO A 50 13.16 12.80 1.94
C PRO A 50 12.12 13.74 1.34
N LEU A 51 12.08 14.96 1.86
CA LEU A 51 11.29 16.04 1.26
C LEU A 51 12.03 16.55 0.02
N GLY A 52 11.31 17.13 -0.94
CA GLY A 52 11.94 17.77 -2.10
C GLY A 52 12.39 16.82 -3.22
N LEU A 53 11.85 15.60 -3.32
CA LEU A 53 12.18 14.67 -4.42
C LEU A 53 11.92 15.24 -5.83
N ALA A 54 11.02 16.22 -5.92
CA ALA A 54 10.63 16.93 -7.14
C ALA A 54 11.15 18.38 -7.21
N GLU A 55 12.08 18.78 -6.33
CA GLU A 55 12.67 20.13 -6.35
C GLU A 55 13.28 20.42 -7.73
N GLY A 56 12.87 21.53 -8.34
CA GLY A 56 13.30 21.95 -9.67
C GLY A 56 12.81 21.08 -10.85
N LYS A 57 12.04 20.02 -10.60
CA LYS A 57 11.51 19.12 -11.66
C LYS A 57 10.12 19.48 -12.14
N VAL A 58 9.41 20.32 -11.40
CA VAL A 58 8.04 20.76 -11.71
C VAL A 58 8.00 22.26 -11.72
N ALA A 59 7.57 22.83 -12.85
CA ALA A 59 7.19 24.24 -12.93
C ALA A 59 5.66 24.31 -12.80
N ILE A 60 5.17 25.01 -11.78
CA ILE A 60 3.74 25.23 -11.58
C ILE A 60 3.35 26.48 -12.36
N HIS A 61 2.45 26.33 -13.33
CA HIS A 61 1.93 27.46 -14.09
C HIS A 61 1.03 28.34 -13.20
N PRO A 62 1.02 29.68 -13.35
CA PRO A 62 0.22 30.57 -12.49
C PRO A 62 -1.27 30.22 -12.43
N SER A 63 -1.82 29.71 -13.53
CA SER A 63 -3.23 29.28 -13.61
C SER A 63 -3.59 28.13 -12.67
N PHE A 64 -2.62 27.40 -12.12
CA PHE A 64 -2.86 26.40 -11.08
C PHE A 64 -3.48 27.00 -9.80
N PHE A 65 -3.21 28.28 -9.53
CA PHE A 65 -3.73 28.99 -8.36
C PHE A 65 -5.01 29.76 -8.65
N GLU A 66 -5.52 29.71 -9.88
CA GLU A 66 -6.81 30.27 -10.23
C GLU A 66 -7.94 29.34 -9.76
N ALA A 67 -9.16 29.88 -9.64
CA ALA A 67 -10.30 29.07 -9.25
C ALA A 67 -10.55 27.97 -10.29
N SER A 68 -10.70 26.74 -9.83
CA SER A 68 -11.13 25.64 -10.68
C SER A 68 -12.55 25.88 -11.22
N ASP A 69 -12.87 25.22 -12.32
CA ASP A 69 -14.20 25.13 -12.89
C ASP A 69 -15.17 24.36 -11.98
N GLU A 70 -16.46 24.67 -12.08
CA GLU A 70 -17.52 24.10 -11.23
C GLU A 70 -17.57 22.57 -11.34
N GLU A 71 -17.39 22.02 -12.55
CA GLU A 71 -17.37 20.57 -12.79
C GLU A 71 -16.25 19.86 -12.01
N LEU A 72 -15.06 20.46 -11.99
CA LEU A 72 -13.93 19.91 -11.25
C LEU A 72 -14.15 20.05 -9.74
N LEU A 73 -14.69 21.18 -9.27
CA LEU A 73 -15.01 21.36 -7.85
C LEU A 73 -16.02 20.31 -7.35
N ASP A 74 -17.08 20.07 -8.12
CA ASP A 74 -18.12 19.09 -7.82
C ASP A 74 -17.58 17.65 -7.77
N LEU A 75 -16.50 17.37 -8.49
CA LEU A 75 -15.84 16.07 -8.44
C LEU A 75 -15.00 15.88 -7.17
N PHE A 76 -14.36 16.95 -6.67
CA PHE A 76 -13.52 16.90 -5.48
C PHE A 76 -14.33 16.91 -4.18
N ASP A 77 -15.48 17.60 -4.16
CA ASP A 77 -16.37 17.64 -3.00
C ASP A 77 -17.29 16.39 -2.91
N GLY A 78 -17.32 15.57 -3.97
CA GLY A 78 -18.10 14.34 -4.05
C GLY A 78 -19.59 14.57 -4.32
N SER A 79 -19.98 15.78 -4.74
CA SER A 79 -21.36 16.07 -5.18
C SER A 79 -21.68 15.47 -6.54
N THR A 80 -20.66 15.31 -7.39
CA THR A 80 -20.75 14.56 -8.65
C THR A 80 -20.13 13.17 -8.50
N VAL A 81 -20.96 12.14 -8.66
CA VAL A 81 -20.52 10.74 -8.71
C VAL A 81 -20.29 10.38 -10.17
N LEU A 82 -19.06 9.99 -10.53
CA LEU A 82 -18.74 9.60 -11.91
C LEU A 82 -19.53 8.36 -12.34
N PRO A 83 -19.89 8.20 -13.63
CA PRO A 83 -20.57 7.00 -14.12
C PRO A 83 -19.77 5.70 -13.92
N SER A 84 -18.44 5.81 -13.85
CA SER A 84 -17.54 4.72 -13.50
C SER A 84 -17.45 4.41 -12.00
N ASP A 85 -18.10 5.18 -11.14
CA ASP A 85 -18.09 4.95 -9.69
C ASP A 85 -19.17 3.90 -9.31
N PRO A 86 -18.84 2.84 -8.56
CA PRO A 86 -19.80 1.81 -8.15
C PRO A 86 -20.96 2.32 -7.29
N LEU A 87 -20.86 3.52 -6.73
CA LEU A 87 -21.94 4.18 -5.99
C LEU A 87 -22.90 4.98 -6.90
N ASN A 88 -22.61 5.09 -8.20
CA ASN A 88 -23.47 5.77 -9.15
C ASN A 88 -24.72 4.91 -9.49
N PRO A 89 -25.95 5.44 -9.37
CA PRO A 89 -27.16 4.72 -9.79
C PRO A 89 -27.20 4.39 -11.30
N LYS A 90 -26.39 5.06 -12.12
CA LYS A 90 -26.16 4.78 -13.55
C LYS A 90 -24.75 4.24 -13.79
N PHE A 91 -24.28 3.35 -12.92
CA PHE A 91 -22.96 2.75 -13.03
C PHE A 91 -22.75 2.06 -14.39
N ASP A 92 -21.74 2.52 -15.13
CA ASP A 92 -21.25 1.88 -16.34
C ASP A 92 -19.72 1.69 -16.22
N PRO A 93 -19.24 0.44 -16.04
CA PRO A 93 -17.82 0.15 -15.90
C PRO A 93 -17.00 0.39 -17.18
N ALA A 94 -17.65 0.54 -18.33
CA ALA A 94 -17.01 0.86 -19.60
C ALA A 94 -17.02 2.37 -19.92
N TRP A 95 -17.59 3.21 -19.04
CA TRP A 95 -17.65 4.64 -19.25
C TRP A 95 -16.26 5.27 -19.32
N THR A 96 -16.06 6.15 -20.31
CA THR A 96 -14.84 6.94 -20.46
C THR A 96 -15.22 8.41 -20.65
N PRO A 97 -14.49 9.37 -20.06
CA PRO A 97 -14.82 10.81 -20.14
C PRO A 97 -14.89 11.38 -21.58
N ASP A 98 -14.23 10.74 -22.55
CA ASP A 98 -14.18 11.19 -23.94
C ASP A 98 -15.38 10.72 -24.78
N ALA A 99 -16.13 9.71 -24.32
CA ALA A 99 -17.27 9.16 -25.05
C ALA A 99 -18.46 10.14 -25.14
N ASP A 100 -18.60 11.05 -24.18
CA ASP A 100 -19.70 12.02 -24.13
C ASP A 100 -19.35 13.34 -24.86
N LYS A 101 -18.06 13.60 -25.14
CA LYS A 101 -17.60 14.81 -25.84
C LYS A 101 -17.84 14.77 -27.36
N GLU A 102 -17.96 13.58 -27.96
CA GLU A 102 -18.25 13.42 -29.39
C GLU A 102 -19.74 13.60 -29.75
N ALA A 103 -20.64 13.72 -28.77
CA ALA A 103 -22.08 13.79 -29.00
C ALA A 103 -22.66 15.22 -29.07
N THR A 104 -21.84 16.26 -28.86
CA THR A 104 -22.25 17.66 -28.97
C THR A 104 -21.31 18.42 -29.91
N GLU A 105 -21.45 18.16 -31.21
CA GLU A 105 -21.08 19.09 -32.29
C GLU A 105 -22.34 19.42 -33.12
#